data_AF-A0A1Y1R2D8-F1
#
_entry.id   AF-A0A1Y1R2D8-F1
#
_cell.length_a   1.000
_cell.length_b   1.000
_cell.length_c   1.000
_cell.angle_alpha   90.00
_cell.angle_beta   90.00
_cell.angle_gamma   90.00
#
_symmetry.space_group_name_H-M   'P 1'
#
loop_
_entity.id
_entity.type
_entity.pdbx_description
1 polymer ?
#
loop_
_entity_poly.entity_id
_entity_poly.type
_entity_poly.pdbx_seq_one_letter_code
_entity_poly.pdbx_strand_id
1 'polypeptide(L)'
;MRGVQHEITDPVLLAEIKGFIAQEAVHGHEHDKYNNLLREQGYDIDKLDRHLGFWTRLGQKLMTRKQQLATTCAVEHFTAIMANALMRYPQDWLGDAPDAMKAVWRWHAIEETEHKAVCFDAYEAVGGSYFTRILMMIQTTIHFSYVTTRHVCHFLAKDGVLFKASTWKSGFQFLWGNPGLIRQIFRDYLDYYRPSFHPWQHDNSTLIDEWKAQHEEKYSIRHAA
;
A
#
# COMPACT_ATOMS: atom_id res chain seq x y z
N MET A 1 -4.85 -9.09 -10.38
CA MET A 1 -4.94 -10.50 -9.95
C MET A 1 -6.09 -11.28 -10.57
N ARG A 2 -7.36 -11.10 -10.17
CA ARG A 2 -8.50 -11.90 -10.68
C ARG A 2 -8.60 -12.00 -12.21
N GLY A 3 -8.31 -10.92 -12.92
CA GLY A 3 -8.39 -10.86 -14.38
C GLY A 3 -7.34 -11.69 -15.14
N VAL A 4 -6.29 -12.17 -14.46
CA VAL A 4 -5.19 -12.92 -15.09
C VAL A 4 -4.95 -14.30 -14.48
N GLN A 5 -5.63 -14.64 -13.37
CA GLN A 5 -5.42 -15.90 -12.64
C GLN A 5 -5.59 -17.17 -13.50
N HIS A 6 -6.38 -17.10 -14.56
CA HIS A 6 -6.65 -18.21 -15.47
C HIS A 6 -5.48 -18.49 -16.43
N GLU A 7 -4.53 -17.55 -16.53
CA GLU A 7 -3.29 -17.70 -17.31
C GLU A 7 -2.16 -18.34 -16.48
N ILE A 8 -2.35 -18.49 -15.17
CA ILE A 8 -1.33 -19.02 -14.24
C ILE A 8 -1.38 -20.55 -14.24
N THR A 9 -0.26 -21.17 -14.60
CA THR A 9 -0.11 -22.63 -14.69
C THR A 9 0.60 -23.25 -13.48
N ASP A 10 1.43 -22.48 -12.78
CA ASP A 10 2.10 -22.92 -11.56
C ASP A 10 1.07 -23.05 -10.42
N PRO A 11 0.84 -24.26 -9.89
CA PRO A 11 -0.14 -24.46 -8.82
C PRO A 11 0.24 -23.76 -7.51
N VAL A 12 1.52 -23.53 -7.23
CA VAL A 12 1.98 -22.83 -6.02
C VAL A 12 1.61 -21.36 -6.11
N LEU A 13 2.04 -20.70 -7.18
CA LEU A 13 1.70 -19.30 -7.44
C LEU A 13 0.18 -19.09 -7.53
N LEU A 14 -0.57 -20.03 -8.13
CA LEU A 14 -2.03 -19.93 -8.15
C LEU A 14 -2.65 -19.99 -6.75
N ALA A 15 -2.10 -20.79 -5.84
CA ALA A 15 -2.54 -20.84 -4.45
C ALA A 15 -2.22 -19.52 -3.72
N GLU A 16 -1.03 -18.96 -3.91
CA GLU A 16 -0.63 -17.67 -3.34
C GLU A 16 -1.53 -16.54 -3.85
N ILE A 17 -1.84 -16.50 -5.15
CA ILE A 17 -2.76 -15.52 -5.75
C ILE A 17 -4.16 -15.63 -5.13
N LYS A 18 -4.65 -16.85 -4.88
CA LYS A 18 -5.93 -17.06 -4.21
C LYS A 18 -5.91 -16.58 -2.76
N GLY A 19 -4.82 -16.86 -2.04
CA GLY A 19 -4.58 -16.36 -0.69
C GLY A 19 -4.59 -14.84 -0.63
N PHE A 20 -3.81 -14.20 -1.50
CA PHE A 20 -3.79 -12.74 -1.68
C PHE A 20 -5.20 -12.18 -1.94
N ILE A 21 -5.97 -12.77 -2.86
CA ILE A 21 -7.32 -12.30 -3.17
C ILE A 21 -8.28 -12.41 -1.97
N ALA A 22 -8.12 -13.42 -1.12
CA ALA A 22 -8.91 -13.61 0.08
C ALA A 22 -8.53 -12.60 1.18
N GLN A 23 -7.23 -12.45 1.43
CA GLN A 23 -6.66 -11.47 2.34
C GLN A 23 -7.10 -10.05 1.98
N GLU A 24 -6.98 -9.65 0.71
CA GLU A 24 -7.41 -8.34 0.23
C GLU A 24 -8.90 -8.02 0.46
N ALA A 25 -9.77 -9.04 0.51
CA ALA A 25 -11.17 -8.83 0.85
C ALA A 25 -11.37 -8.47 2.33
N VAL A 26 -10.61 -9.12 3.21
CA VAL A 26 -10.57 -8.79 4.66
C VAL A 26 -9.90 -7.43 4.86
N HIS A 27 -8.83 -7.17 4.12
CA HIS A 27 -8.10 -5.91 4.13
C HIS A 27 -9.00 -4.72 3.80
N GLY A 28 -9.77 -4.81 2.70
CA GLY A 28 -10.74 -3.78 2.33
C GLY A 28 -11.78 -3.50 3.42
N HIS A 29 -12.23 -4.53 4.14
CA HIS A 29 -13.17 -4.36 5.24
C HIS A 29 -12.60 -3.58 6.42
N GLU A 30 -11.31 -3.76 6.75
CA GLU A 30 -10.66 -2.97 7.82
C GLU A 30 -10.43 -1.51 7.38
N HIS A 31 -10.11 -1.26 6.11
CA HIS A 31 -10.10 0.11 5.56
C HIS A 31 -11.47 0.78 5.64
N ASP A 32 -12.56 0.06 5.36
CA ASP A 32 -13.92 0.59 5.49
C ASP A 32 -14.24 0.99 6.93
N LYS A 33 -13.83 0.18 7.92
CA LYS A 33 -13.97 0.54 9.35
C LYS A 33 -13.18 1.81 9.68
N TYR A 34 -11.93 1.90 9.23
CA TYR A 34 -11.10 3.08 9.44
C TYR A 34 -11.73 4.33 8.83
N ASN A 35 -12.25 4.21 7.60
CA ASN A 35 -12.94 5.28 6.90
C ASN A 35 -14.23 5.71 7.61
N ASN A 36 -14.99 4.78 8.20
CA ASN A 36 -16.17 5.11 8.99
C ASN A 36 -15.83 5.93 10.23
N LEU A 37 -14.73 5.63 10.91
CA LEU A 37 -14.25 6.45 12.03
C LEU A 37 -13.93 7.89 11.59
N LEU A 38 -13.34 8.08 10.40
CA LEU A 38 -13.12 9.41 9.85
C LEU A 38 -14.43 10.13 9.47
N ARG A 39 -15.43 9.39 8.96
CA ARG A 39 -16.78 9.94 8.71
C ARG A 39 -17.42 10.43 10.01
N GLU A 40 -17.34 9.65 11.08
CA GLU A 40 -17.85 10.02 12.41
C GLU A 40 -17.17 11.29 12.96
N GLN A 41 -15.90 11.51 12.62
CA GLN A 41 -15.15 12.72 12.94
C GLN A 41 -15.50 13.91 12.02
N GLY A 42 -16.39 13.72 11.05
CA GLY A 42 -16.92 14.77 10.19
C GLY A 42 -16.08 15.06 8.94
N TYR A 43 -15.15 14.16 8.57
CA TYR A 43 -14.48 14.20 7.28
C TYR A 43 -15.39 13.63 6.18
N ASP A 44 -15.53 14.34 5.07
CA ASP A 44 -16.32 13.87 3.91
C ASP A 44 -15.51 12.84 3.11
N ILE A 45 -15.49 11.61 3.61
CA ILE A 45 -14.79 10.47 3.00
C ILE A 45 -15.50 10.01 1.73
N ASP A 46 -16.84 10.11 1.66
CA ASP A 46 -17.59 9.69 0.48
C ASP A 46 -17.18 10.48 -0.77
N LYS A 47 -16.84 11.75 -0.62
CA LYS A 47 -16.27 12.55 -1.71
C LYS A 47 -14.91 12.04 -2.17
N LEU A 48 -14.06 11.62 -1.24
CA LEU A 48 -12.74 11.05 -1.54
C LEU A 48 -12.89 9.69 -2.24
N ASP A 49 -13.76 8.83 -1.72
CA ASP A 49 -14.06 7.50 -2.28
C ASP A 49 -14.67 7.60 -3.69
N ARG A 50 -15.62 8.53 -3.91
CA ARG A 50 -16.18 8.76 -5.26
C ARG A 50 -15.10 9.16 -6.26
N HIS A 51 -14.17 10.01 -5.85
CA HIS A 51 -13.07 10.47 -6.68
C HIS A 51 -12.10 9.32 -6.99
N LEU A 52 -11.69 8.55 -5.99
CA LEU A 52 -10.84 7.37 -6.19
C LEU A 52 -11.53 6.34 -7.10
N GLY A 53 -12.80 6.03 -6.83
CA GLY A 53 -13.59 5.10 -7.63
C GLY A 53 -13.75 5.53 -9.09
N PHE A 54 -13.79 6.83 -9.38
CA PHE A 54 -13.77 7.33 -10.76
C PHE A 54 -12.47 6.92 -11.47
N TRP A 55 -11.31 7.15 -10.84
CA TRP A 55 -10.01 6.80 -11.42
C TRP A 55 -9.83 5.29 -11.57
N THR A 56 -10.29 4.50 -10.59
CA THR A 56 -10.28 3.04 -10.68
C THR A 56 -11.09 2.55 -11.88
N ARG A 57 -12.32 3.04 -12.07
CA ARG A 57 -13.16 2.68 -13.23
C ARG A 57 -12.54 3.13 -14.56
N LEU A 58 -11.92 4.31 -14.58
CA LEU A 58 -11.24 4.81 -15.76
C LEU A 58 -10.05 3.92 -16.13
N GLY A 59 -9.22 3.55 -15.16
CA GLY A 59 -8.12 2.60 -15.34
C GLY A 59 -8.60 1.24 -15.86
N GLN A 60 -9.65 0.68 -15.26
CA GLN A 60 -10.26 -0.58 -15.71
C GLN A 60 -10.73 -0.54 -17.17
N LYS A 61 -11.19 0.62 -17.64
CA LYS A 61 -11.67 0.83 -19.01
C LYS A 61 -10.54 1.06 -20.02
N LEU A 62 -9.49 1.77 -19.63
CA LEU A 62 -8.45 2.24 -20.56
C LEU A 62 -7.19 1.36 -20.57
N MET A 63 -6.90 0.66 -19.49
CA MET A 63 -5.69 -0.16 -19.35
C MET A 63 -5.96 -1.60 -19.76
N THR A 64 -4.98 -2.22 -20.40
CA THR A 64 -4.94 -3.69 -20.60
C THR A 64 -4.84 -4.43 -19.26
N ARG A 65 -5.16 -5.74 -19.23
CA ARG A 65 -5.03 -6.55 -18.01
C ARG A 65 -3.62 -6.57 -17.44
N LYS A 66 -2.60 -6.60 -18.30
CA LYS A 66 -1.20 -6.52 -17.90
C LYS A 66 -0.84 -5.15 -17.31
N GLN A 67 -1.34 -4.06 -17.89
CA GLN A 67 -1.14 -2.72 -17.31
C GLN A 67 -1.84 -2.58 -15.95
N GLN A 68 -3.08 -3.08 -15.81
CA GLN A 68 -3.78 -3.10 -14.52
C GLN A 68 -2.99 -3.88 -13.46
N LEU A 69 -2.45 -5.05 -13.84
CA LEU A 69 -1.61 -5.84 -12.95
C LEU A 69 -0.29 -5.15 -12.59
N ALA A 70 0.37 -4.51 -13.55
CA ALA A 70 1.57 -3.71 -13.28
C ALA A 70 1.28 -2.49 -12.38
N THR A 71 0.09 -1.88 -12.49
CA THR A 71 -0.38 -0.86 -11.54
C THR A 71 -0.57 -1.45 -10.15
N THR A 72 -1.17 -2.64 -10.02
CA THR A 72 -1.24 -3.34 -8.73
C THR A 72 0.16 -3.55 -8.17
N CYS A 73 1.10 -4.13 -8.93
CA CYS A 73 2.49 -4.33 -8.49
C CYS A 73 3.15 -3.04 -7.98
N ALA A 74 2.89 -1.90 -8.66
CA ALA A 74 3.42 -0.61 -8.25
C ALA A 74 2.81 -0.12 -6.91
N VAL A 75 1.49 -0.29 -6.71
CA VAL A 75 0.81 0.06 -5.46
C VAL A 75 1.31 -0.81 -4.32
N GLU A 76 1.36 -2.14 -4.51
CA GLU A 76 1.90 -3.10 -3.55
C GLU A 76 3.36 -2.81 -3.18
N HIS A 77 4.16 -2.34 -4.15
CA HIS A 77 5.53 -1.91 -3.86
C HIS A 77 5.55 -0.69 -2.95
N PHE A 78 4.70 0.32 -3.20
CA PHE A 78 4.60 1.49 -2.33
C PHE A 78 4.20 1.13 -0.90
N THR A 79 3.15 0.32 -0.76
CA THR A 79 2.64 -0.09 0.55
C THR A 79 3.66 -0.97 1.28
N ALA A 80 4.36 -1.87 0.58
CA ALA A 80 5.41 -2.70 1.17
C ALA A 80 6.64 -1.91 1.64
N ILE A 81 7.12 -0.91 0.89
CA ILE A 81 8.26 -0.10 1.35
C ILE A 81 7.88 0.81 2.52
N MET A 82 6.63 1.31 2.54
CA MET A 82 6.10 2.05 3.68
C MET A 82 5.94 1.14 4.91
N ALA A 83 5.44 -0.08 4.72
CA ALA A 83 5.34 -1.10 5.75
C ALA A 83 6.71 -1.45 6.36
N ASN A 84 7.71 -1.68 5.51
CA ASN A 84 9.09 -1.92 5.94
C ASN A 84 9.62 -0.75 6.79
N ALA A 85 9.45 0.49 6.33
CA ALA A 85 9.88 1.66 7.08
C ALA A 85 9.13 1.84 8.41
N LEU A 86 7.82 1.59 8.44
CA LEU A 86 7.01 1.61 9.65
C LEU A 86 7.49 0.57 10.67
N MET A 87 7.83 -0.64 10.23
CA MET A 87 8.35 -1.69 11.12
C MET A 87 9.76 -1.34 11.66
N ARG A 88 10.62 -0.73 10.83
CA ARG A 88 11.97 -0.32 11.24
C ARG A 88 11.99 0.92 12.14
N TYR A 89 11.09 1.86 11.90
CA TYR A 89 11.05 3.16 12.56
C TYR A 89 9.66 3.46 13.12
N PRO A 90 9.10 2.62 14.02
CA PRO A 90 7.70 2.73 14.42
C PRO A 90 7.37 4.06 15.11
N GLN A 91 8.33 4.68 15.80
CA GLN A 91 8.11 6.00 16.41
C GLN A 91 7.96 7.12 15.37
N ASP A 92 8.70 7.06 14.27
CA ASP A 92 8.64 8.08 13.22
C ASP A 92 7.31 8.04 12.47
N TRP A 93 6.75 6.84 12.29
CA TRP A 93 5.55 6.60 11.49
C TRP A 93 4.26 6.62 12.32
N LEU A 94 4.30 6.13 13.56
CA LEU A 94 3.12 5.99 14.41
C LEU A 94 3.08 7.01 15.55
N GLY A 95 4.23 7.57 15.96
CA GLY A 95 4.34 8.52 17.07
C GLY A 95 3.47 8.16 18.28
N ASP A 96 2.66 9.13 18.72
CA ASP A 96 1.76 9.00 19.87
C ASP A 96 0.37 8.45 19.51
N ALA A 97 0.21 7.81 18.35
CA ALA A 97 -1.07 7.22 17.97
C ALA A 97 -1.57 6.24 19.06
N PRO A 98 -2.91 6.15 19.26
CA PRO A 98 -3.48 5.18 20.20
C PRO A 98 -3.08 3.75 19.88
N ASP A 99 -2.95 2.90 20.91
CA ASP A 99 -2.47 1.51 20.74
C ASP A 99 -3.32 0.69 19.77
N ALA A 100 -4.63 0.93 19.73
CA ALA A 100 -5.53 0.29 18.77
C ALA A 100 -5.17 0.65 17.32
N MET A 101 -4.84 1.91 17.05
CA MET A 101 -4.43 2.37 15.73
C MET A 101 -3.05 1.81 15.35
N LYS A 102 -2.11 1.79 16.31
CA LYS A 102 -0.79 1.16 16.12
C LYS A 102 -0.92 -0.32 15.77
N ALA A 103 -1.84 -1.04 16.42
CA ALA A 103 -2.07 -2.45 16.15
C ALA A 103 -2.60 -2.69 14.72
N VAL A 104 -3.56 -1.87 14.26
CA VAL A 104 -4.09 -1.95 12.88
C VAL A 104 -2.99 -1.72 11.85
N TRP A 105 -2.20 -0.66 12.00
CA TRP A 105 -1.14 -0.34 11.03
C TRP A 105 0.00 -1.36 11.03
N ARG A 106 0.34 -1.98 12.18
CA ARG A 106 1.32 -3.07 12.23
C ARG A 106 0.82 -4.33 11.52
N TRP A 107 -0.44 -4.70 11.73
CA TRP A 107 -1.06 -5.81 11.02
C TRP A 107 -1.06 -5.57 9.51
N HIS A 108 -1.54 -4.40 9.08
CA HIS A 108 -1.55 -3.99 7.67
C HIS A 108 -0.14 -4.02 7.07
N ALA A 109 0.88 -3.54 7.78
CA ALA A 109 2.26 -3.56 7.29
C ALA A 109 2.77 -4.99 6.99
N ILE A 110 2.34 -5.97 7.77
CA ILE A 110 2.78 -7.36 7.60
C ILE A 110 2.10 -7.99 6.40
N GLU A 111 0.79 -7.79 6.27
CA GLU A 111 0.01 -8.26 5.13
C GLU A 111 0.58 -7.74 3.79
N GLU A 112 0.82 -6.42 3.71
CA GLU A 112 1.44 -5.78 2.54
C GLU A 112 2.84 -6.32 2.21
N THR A 113 3.58 -6.76 3.23
CA THR A 113 4.90 -7.36 3.04
C THR A 113 4.80 -8.75 2.41
N GLU A 114 3.73 -9.51 2.68
CA GLU A 114 3.46 -10.82 2.06
C GLU A 114 2.97 -10.65 0.61
N HIS A 115 2.22 -9.59 0.33
CA HIS A 115 1.56 -9.34 -0.95
C HIS A 115 2.49 -8.95 -2.10
N LYS A 116 3.53 -8.17 -1.80
CA LYS A 116 4.43 -7.57 -2.80
C LYS A 116 4.99 -8.54 -3.83
N ALA A 117 5.40 -9.73 -3.39
CA ALA A 117 6.01 -10.73 -4.26
C ALA A 117 4.97 -11.44 -5.13
N VAL A 118 3.83 -11.82 -4.54
CA VAL A 118 2.74 -12.53 -5.25
C VAL A 118 2.27 -11.73 -6.47
N CYS A 119 2.14 -10.42 -6.34
CA CYS A 119 1.77 -9.56 -7.46
C CYS A 119 2.84 -9.50 -8.56
N PHE A 120 4.11 -9.40 -8.16
CA PHE A 120 5.24 -9.38 -9.09
C PHE A 120 5.40 -10.71 -9.84
N ASP A 121 5.34 -11.83 -9.13
CA ASP A 121 5.43 -13.17 -9.69
C ASP A 121 4.28 -13.46 -10.65
N ALA A 122 3.05 -13.05 -10.29
CA ALA A 122 1.92 -13.11 -11.20
C ALA A 122 2.12 -12.26 -12.47
N TYR A 123 2.75 -11.09 -12.35
CA TYR A 123 3.05 -10.24 -13.49
C TYR A 123 4.07 -10.86 -14.45
N GLU A 124 5.15 -11.43 -13.93
CA GLU A 124 6.15 -12.14 -14.72
C GLU A 124 5.55 -13.39 -15.36
N ALA A 125 4.78 -14.18 -14.61
CA ALA A 125 4.16 -15.42 -15.08
C ALA A 125 3.24 -15.24 -16.29
N VAL A 126 2.54 -14.11 -16.39
CA VAL A 126 1.67 -13.80 -17.55
C VAL A 126 2.43 -13.11 -18.69
N GLY A 127 3.76 -13.10 -18.65
CA GLY A 127 4.60 -12.44 -19.64
C GLY A 127 4.48 -10.92 -19.59
N GLY A 128 4.55 -10.37 -18.38
CA GLY A 128 4.76 -8.95 -18.14
C GLY A 128 6.05 -8.45 -18.79
N SER A 129 6.14 -7.15 -19.05
CA SER A 129 7.37 -6.55 -19.61
C SER A 129 7.93 -5.51 -18.66
N TYR A 130 9.26 -5.49 -18.55
CA TYR A 130 9.96 -4.48 -17.77
C TYR A 130 9.51 -3.04 -18.11
N PHE A 131 9.41 -2.70 -19.40
CA PHE A 131 9.00 -1.35 -19.81
C PHE A 131 7.58 -0.99 -19.35
N THR A 132 6.63 -1.92 -19.43
CA THR A 132 5.27 -1.68 -18.92
C THR A 132 5.27 -1.56 -17.41
N ARG A 133 6.03 -2.40 -16.70
CA ARG A 133 6.20 -2.33 -15.23
C ARG A 133 6.69 -0.95 -14.80
N ILE A 134 7.72 -0.43 -15.45
CA ILE A 134 8.29 0.89 -15.13
C ILE A 134 7.36 2.04 -15.51
N LEU A 135 6.72 1.98 -16.69
CA LEU A 135 5.78 3.01 -17.11
C LEU A 135 4.60 3.10 -16.12
N MET A 136 4.06 1.95 -15.70
CA MET A 136 2.98 1.89 -14.72
C MET A 136 3.44 2.33 -13.33
N MET A 137 4.69 2.06 -12.93
CA MET A 137 5.25 2.63 -11.70
C MET A 137 5.25 4.16 -11.73
N ILE A 138 5.77 4.77 -12.79
CA ILE A 138 5.80 6.24 -12.93
C ILE A 138 4.39 6.83 -12.90
N GLN A 139 3.46 6.24 -13.65
CA GLN A 139 2.06 6.67 -13.66
C GLN A 139 1.43 6.53 -12.28
N THR A 140 1.69 5.43 -11.58
CA THR A 140 1.20 5.17 -10.22
C THR A 140 1.80 6.18 -9.25
N THR A 141 3.10 6.48 -9.31
CA THR A 141 3.74 7.52 -8.48
C THR A 141 3.04 8.87 -8.64
N ILE A 142 2.80 9.31 -9.88
CA ILE A 142 2.13 10.59 -10.16
C ILE A 142 0.70 10.58 -9.59
N HIS A 143 -0.04 9.51 -9.86
CA HIS A 143 -1.42 9.39 -9.43
C HIS A 143 -1.56 9.30 -7.90
N PHE A 144 -0.74 8.45 -7.26
CA PHE A 144 -0.67 8.29 -5.82
C PHE A 144 -0.34 9.62 -5.14
N SER A 145 0.68 10.34 -5.65
CA SER A 145 1.04 11.66 -5.14
C SER A 145 -0.12 12.67 -5.25
N TYR A 146 -0.81 12.66 -6.39
CA TYR A 146 -1.97 13.53 -6.62
C TYR A 146 -3.13 13.22 -5.65
N VAL A 147 -3.52 11.95 -5.53
CA VAL A 147 -4.63 11.52 -4.66
C VAL A 147 -4.30 11.80 -3.20
N THR A 148 -3.11 11.42 -2.73
CA THR A 148 -2.67 11.67 -1.35
C THR A 148 -2.64 13.17 -1.04
N THR A 149 -2.09 13.99 -1.94
CA THR A 149 -2.09 15.46 -1.76
C THR A 149 -3.51 16.00 -1.68
N ARG A 150 -4.43 15.51 -2.52
CA ARG A 150 -5.84 15.91 -2.49
C ARG A 150 -6.51 15.55 -1.17
N HIS A 151 -6.25 14.35 -0.64
CA HIS A 151 -6.80 13.90 0.64
C HIS A 151 -6.25 14.73 1.80
N VAL A 152 -4.93 14.96 1.84
CA VAL A 152 -4.30 15.84 2.84
C VAL A 152 -4.90 17.24 2.77
N CYS A 153 -5.01 17.85 1.58
CA CYS A 153 -5.64 19.16 1.43
C CYS A 153 -7.09 19.18 1.93
N HIS A 154 -7.85 18.10 1.72
CA HIS A 154 -9.23 17.98 2.23
C HIS A 154 -9.26 17.93 3.75
N PHE A 155 -8.40 17.14 4.39
CA PHE A 155 -8.29 17.08 5.85
C PHE A 155 -7.86 18.42 6.44
N LEU A 156 -6.80 19.04 5.89
CA LEU A 156 -6.35 20.35 6.35
C LEU A 156 -7.38 21.46 6.13
N ALA A 157 -8.20 21.36 5.08
CA ALA A 157 -9.30 22.30 4.83
C ALA A 157 -10.39 22.15 5.89
N LYS A 158 -10.80 20.90 6.18
CA LYS A 158 -11.77 20.58 7.23
C LYS A 158 -11.31 21.08 8.60
N ASP A 159 -10.03 20.96 8.89
CA ASP A 159 -9.42 21.39 10.16
C ASP A 159 -9.11 22.90 10.21
N GLY A 160 -9.38 23.65 9.13
CA GLY A 160 -9.16 25.09 9.07
C GLY A 160 -7.69 25.52 9.07
N VAL A 161 -6.79 24.62 8.68
CA VAL A 161 -5.33 24.85 8.69
C VAL A 161 -4.69 24.83 7.30
N LEU A 162 -5.47 24.59 6.24
CA LEU A 162 -4.97 24.49 4.86
C LEU A 162 -4.09 25.68 4.43
N PHE A 163 -4.44 26.90 4.81
CA PHE A 163 -3.71 28.10 4.40
C PHE A 163 -2.65 28.56 5.41
N LYS A 164 -2.39 27.78 6.47
CA LYS A 164 -1.36 28.11 7.46
C LYS A 164 0.02 27.68 6.94
N ALA A 165 0.92 28.64 6.75
CA ALA A 165 2.29 28.35 6.31
C ALA A 165 3.06 27.42 7.28
N SER A 166 2.78 27.52 8.58
CA SER A 166 3.37 26.65 9.61
C SER A 166 3.01 25.17 9.41
N THR A 167 1.77 24.88 8.98
CA THR A 167 1.30 23.52 8.67
C THR A 167 2.12 22.91 7.55
N TRP A 168 2.31 23.65 6.45
CA TRP A 168 3.11 23.18 5.30
C TRP A 168 4.59 23.05 5.64
N LYS A 169 5.15 23.96 6.44
CA LYS A 169 6.52 23.85 6.95
C LYS A 169 6.68 22.58 7.79
N SER A 170 5.75 22.30 8.70
CA SER A 170 5.74 21.09 9.52
C SER A 170 5.62 19.83 8.66
N GLY A 171 4.71 19.82 7.68
CA GLY A 171 4.55 18.70 6.75
C GLY A 171 5.80 18.44 5.91
N PHE A 172 6.46 19.50 5.41
CA PHE A 172 7.74 19.36 4.70
C PHE A 172 8.84 18.81 5.61
N GLN A 173 8.93 19.30 6.85
CA GLN A 173 9.88 18.78 7.84
C GLN A 173 9.61 17.30 8.18
N PHE A 174 8.35 16.91 8.28
CA PHE A 174 7.96 15.52 8.54
C PHE A 174 8.34 14.58 7.38
N LEU A 175 8.07 15.00 6.13
CA LEU A 175 8.32 14.18 4.93
C LEU A 175 9.79 14.16 4.50
N TRP A 176 10.50 15.29 4.59
CA TRP A 176 11.87 15.45 4.06
C TRP A 176 12.91 15.86 5.11
N GLY A 177 12.48 16.57 6.16
CA GLY A 177 13.32 16.95 7.31
C GLY A 177 13.50 15.79 8.30
N ASN A 178 13.24 16.00 9.59
CA ASN A 178 13.30 14.95 10.63
C ASN A 178 11.87 14.61 11.09
N PRO A 179 11.40 13.35 11.00
CA PRO A 179 12.16 12.11 10.71
C PRO A 179 12.50 11.91 9.23
N GLY A 180 11.73 12.51 8.31
CA GLY A 180 11.99 12.46 6.87
C GLY A 180 11.50 11.16 6.23
N LEU A 181 10.21 10.87 6.34
CA LEU A 181 9.62 9.60 5.90
C LEU A 181 9.94 9.24 4.44
N ILE A 182 9.94 10.21 3.53
CA ILE A 182 10.27 9.95 2.12
C ILE A 182 11.73 9.50 1.99
N ARG A 183 12.65 10.08 2.77
CA ARG A 183 14.06 9.67 2.76
C ARG A 183 14.25 8.24 3.24
N GLN A 184 13.39 7.77 4.15
CA GLN A 184 13.45 6.39 4.68
C GLN A 184 13.08 5.35 3.63
N ILE A 185 12.15 5.66 2.72
CA ILE A 185 11.69 4.74 1.66
C ILE A 185 12.33 4.99 0.28
N PHE A 186 13.06 6.09 0.12
CA PHE A 186 13.51 6.55 -1.20
C PHE A 186 14.41 5.54 -1.94
N ARG A 187 15.30 4.85 -1.23
CA ARG A 187 16.17 3.84 -1.84
C ARG A 187 15.35 2.65 -2.34
N ASP A 188 14.48 2.12 -1.50
CA ASP A 188 13.61 0.99 -1.83
C ASP A 188 12.63 1.34 -2.97
N TYR A 189 12.20 2.60 -3.07
CA TYR A 189 11.46 3.11 -4.22
C TYR A 189 12.28 3.05 -5.52
N LEU A 190 13.54 3.50 -5.50
CA LEU A 190 14.42 3.47 -6.68
C LEU A 190 14.78 2.05 -7.11
N ASP A 191 14.85 1.11 -6.17
CA ASP A 191 15.15 -0.29 -6.43
C ASP A 191 14.18 -0.93 -7.44
N TYR A 192 12.91 -0.54 -7.41
CA TYR A 192 11.88 -1.04 -8.33
C TYR A 192 12.24 -0.81 -9.81
N TYR A 193 13.01 0.23 -10.09
CA TYR A 193 13.43 0.61 -11.45
C TYR A 193 14.55 -0.26 -12.01
N ARG A 194 15.14 -1.17 -11.24
CA ARG A 194 16.18 -2.06 -11.78
C ARG A 194 15.58 -3.19 -12.64
N PRO A 195 16.23 -3.57 -13.75
CA PRO A 195 15.85 -4.75 -14.52
C PRO A 195 15.91 -6.05 -13.70
N SER A 196 16.88 -6.17 -12.80
CA SER A 196 17.07 -7.34 -11.92
C SER A 196 16.30 -7.25 -10.59
N PHE A 197 15.38 -6.29 -10.46
CA PHE A 197 14.61 -6.12 -9.24
C PHE A 197 13.68 -7.31 -8.98
N HIS A 198 13.61 -7.74 -7.73
CA HIS A 198 12.57 -8.61 -7.21
C HIS A 198 12.14 -8.12 -5.81
N PRO A 199 10.84 -8.10 -5.46
CA PRO A 199 10.40 -7.60 -4.15
C PRO A 199 11.03 -8.30 -2.93
N TRP A 200 11.36 -9.58 -3.05
CA TRP A 200 12.08 -10.34 -2.01
C TRP A 200 13.54 -9.91 -1.78
N GLN A 201 14.12 -9.04 -2.62
CA GLN A 201 15.40 -8.40 -2.32
C GLN A 201 15.31 -7.49 -1.09
N HIS A 202 14.10 -7.01 -0.76
CA HIS A 202 13.80 -6.35 0.50
C HIS A 202 13.28 -7.41 1.49
N ASP A 203 14.19 -8.27 1.97
CA ASP A 203 13.83 -9.37 2.85
C ASP A 203 13.40 -8.85 4.23
N ASN A 204 12.16 -9.18 4.56
CA ASN A 204 11.48 -8.82 5.81
C ASN A 204 10.93 -10.07 6.51
N SER A 205 11.32 -11.28 6.07
CA SER A 205 10.82 -12.56 6.59
C SER A 205 11.01 -12.68 8.10
N THR A 206 12.20 -12.34 8.61
CA THR A 206 12.48 -12.34 10.06
C THR A 206 11.53 -11.42 10.84
N LEU A 207 11.23 -10.23 10.31
CA LEU A 207 10.31 -9.28 10.98
C LEU A 207 8.88 -9.82 11.01
N ILE A 208 8.46 -10.48 9.93
CA ILE A 208 7.15 -11.14 9.85
C ILE A 208 7.09 -12.28 10.87
N ASP A 209 8.11 -13.13 10.91
CA ASP A 209 8.16 -14.30 11.79
C ASP A 209 8.16 -13.89 13.27
N GLU A 210 8.97 -12.89 13.63
CA GLU A 210 8.99 -12.32 14.99
C GLU A 210 7.62 -11.79 15.40
N TRP A 211 6.93 -11.07 14.50
CA TRP A 211 5.61 -10.56 14.81
C TRP A 211 4.55 -11.66 14.92
N LYS A 212 4.58 -12.65 14.02
CA LYS A 212 3.67 -13.81 14.03
C LYS A 212 3.82 -14.60 15.33
N ALA A 213 5.04 -14.87 15.77
CA ALA A 213 5.30 -15.54 17.04
C ALA A 213 4.73 -14.77 18.24
N GLN A 214 4.72 -13.44 18.18
CA GLN A 214 4.17 -12.59 19.24
C GLN A 214 2.63 -12.45 19.21
N HIS A 215 1.98 -12.80 18.09
CA HIS A 215 0.55 -12.53 17.84
C HIS A 215 -0.23 -13.74 17.32
N GLU A 216 0.32 -14.95 17.48
CA GLU A 216 -0.12 -16.23 16.89
C GLU A 216 -1.62 -16.51 17.09
N GLU A 217 -2.14 -16.20 18.29
CA GLU A 217 -3.54 -16.39 18.67
C GLU A 217 -4.50 -15.47 17.89
N LYS A 218 -4.11 -14.23 17.61
CA LYS A 218 -4.92 -13.25 16.86
C LYS A 218 -4.77 -13.39 15.34
N TYR A 219 -3.61 -13.84 14.87
CA TYR A 219 -3.34 -14.05 13.45
C TYR A 219 -4.11 -15.27 12.92
N SER A 220 -4.13 -16.40 13.65
CA SER A 220 -4.84 -17.62 13.21
C SER A 220 -6.35 -17.43 13.07
N ILE A 221 -6.99 -16.70 13.99
CA ILE A 221 -8.45 -16.43 13.96
C ILE A 221 -8.86 -15.64 12.71
N ARG A 222 -7.98 -14.74 12.22
CA ARG A 222 -8.27 -13.87 11.06
C ARG A 222 -7.91 -14.51 9.71
N HIS A 223 -7.08 -15.55 9.70
CA HIS A 223 -6.63 -16.26 8.49
C HIS A 223 -7.30 -17.63 8.30
N ALA A 224 -8.19 -18.04 9.21
CA ALA A 224 -8.94 -19.30 9.16
C ALA A 224 -10.37 -19.18 8.58
N ALA A 225 -10.75 -18.01 8.04
CA ALA A 225 -12.07 -17.74 7.46
C ALA A 225 -11.98 -17.56 5.93
#